data_AF-M4BSN6-F1
#
_entry.id   AF-M4BSN6-F1
#
_cell.length_a   1.000
_cell.length_b   1.000
_cell.length_c   1.000
_cell.angle_alpha   90.00
_cell.angle_beta   90.00
_cell.angle_gamma   90.00
#
_symmetry.space_group_name_H-M   'P 1'
#
loop_
_entity.id
_entity.type
_entity.pdbx_description
1 polymer ?
#
loop_
_entity_poly.entity_id
_entity_poly.type
_entity_poly.pdbx_seq_one_letter_code
_entity_poly.pdbx_strand_id
1 'polypeptide(L)' 'MDKTRPSIAAVTASMDTHFVRHASAIRAQGHRVEQIENLKDMTMELLKQFYRQTHGKPDRHRVYATA' A
#
# COMPACT_ATOMS: atom_id res chain seq x y z
N MET A 1 -3.55 -16.93 -25.13
CA MET A 1 -3.20 -16.42 -23.78
C MET A 1 -4.07 -15.22 -23.50
N ASP A 2 -4.88 -15.27 -22.46
CA ASP A 2 -5.75 -14.18 -22.04
C ASP A 2 -4.89 -13.02 -21.51
N LYS A 3 -4.65 -12.02 -22.36
CA LYS A 3 -3.86 -10.81 -22.05
C LYS A 3 -4.72 -9.70 -21.42
N THR A 4 -5.99 -9.98 -21.13
CA THR A 4 -6.97 -8.94 -20.79
C THR A 4 -7.17 -8.77 -19.29
N ARG A 5 -6.87 -9.81 -18.50
CA ARG A 5 -7.04 -9.76 -17.04
C ARG A 5 -5.91 -8.95 -16.40
N PRO A 6 -6.20 -7.84 -15.72
CA PRO A 6 -5.19 -7.04 -15.04
C PRO A 6 -4.63 -7.78 -13.83
N SER A 7 -3.37 -7.51 -13.49
CA SER A 7 -2.84 -7.86 -12.17
C SER A 7 -3.41 -6.90 -11.11
N ILE A 8 -3.51 -7.33 -9.86
CA ILE A 8 -3.98 -6.48 -8.76
C ILE A 8 -2.85 -6.30 -7.75
N ALA A 9 -2.50 -5.05 -7.45
CA ALA A 9 -1.59 -4.70 -6.39
C ALA A 9 -2.36 -4.22 -5.15
N ALA A 10 -1.91 -4.65 -3.98
CA ALA A 10 -2.43 -4.22 -2.69
C ALA A 10 -1.27 -3.86 -1.75
N VAL A 11 -1.38 -2.73 -1.05
CA VAL A 11 -0.42 -2.29 -0.03
C VAL A 11 -1.22 -2.02 1.25
N THR A 12 -0.79 -2.63 2.36
CA THR A 12 -1.43 -2.47 3.67
C THR A 12 -0.46 -1.85 4.65
N ALA A 13 -0.95 -0.92 5.47
CA ALA A 13 -0.16 -0.26 6.51
C ALA A 13 -0.94 -0.20 7.83
N SER A 14 -0.22 -0.24 8.95
CA SER A 14 -0.79 0.02 10.28
C SER A 14 -1.07 1.51 10.46
N MET A 15 -2.13 1.81 11.21
CA MET A 15 -2.66 3.16 11.44
C MET A 15 -2.54 3.62 12.89
N ASP A 16 -2.04 2.76 13.77
CA ASP A 16 -1.78 3.03 15.18
C ASP A 16 -0.47 2.39 15.65
N THR A 17 -0.03 2.77 16.85
CA THR A 17 1.22 2.30 17.47
C THR A 17 1.14 0.85 17.96
N HIS A 18 -0.07 0.30 18.11
CA HIS A 18 -0.31 -1.04 18.58
C HIS A 18 -0.44 -2.05 17.43
N PHE A 19 -0.33 -1.59 16.18
CA PHE A 19 -0.51 -2.38 14.97
C PHE A 19 -1.86 -3.11 14.93
N VAL A 20 -2.92 -2.51 15.50
CA VAL A 20 -4.26 -3.14 15.53
C VAL A 20 -5.05 -2.70 14.31
N ARG A 21 -5.12 -1.39 14.06
CA ARG A 21 -5.83 -0.84 12.92
C ARG A 21 -4.95 -0.80 11.69
N HIS A 22 -5.49 -1.26 10.58
CA HIS A 22 -4.82 -1.26 9.28
C HIS A 22 -5.68 -0.57 8.23
N ALA A 23 -5.05 0.01 7.23
CA ALA A 23 -5.70 0.46 6.01
C ALA A 23 -4.95 -0.08 4.79
N SER A 24 -5.68 -0.26 3.68
CA SER A 24 -5.13 -0.83 2.46
C SER A 24 -5.43 0.07 1.26
N ALA A 25 -4.45 0.24 0.40
CA ALA A 25 -4.61 0.80 -0.94
C ALA A 25 -4.56 -0.35 -1.95
N ILE A 26 -5.52 -0.41 -2.86
CA ILE A 26 -5.62 -1.46 -3.90
C ILE A 26 -5.71 -0.80 -5.27
N ARG A 27 -4.97 -1.30 -6.25
CA ARG A 27 -4.96 -0.80 -7.63
C ARG A 27 -4.88 -1.95 -8.64
N ALA A 28 -5.57 -1.82 -9.76
CA ALA A 28 -5.34 -2.65 -10.92
C ALA A 28 -4.09 -2.14 -11.67
N GLN A 29 -3.33 -3.07 -12.25
CA GLN A 29 -2.10 -2.79 -13.00
C GLN A 29 -2.06 -3.63 -14.28
N GLY A 30 -1.04 -3.42 -15.12
CA GLY A 30 -0.86 -4.15 -16.36
C GLY A 30 -0.90 -5.68 -16.20
N HIS A 31 -1.20 -6.40 -17.28
CA HIS A 31 -1.22 -7.85 -17.28
C HIS A 31 0.17 -8.43 -16.95
N ARG A 32 0.24 -9.35 -15.98
CA ARG A 32 1.50 -10.02 -15.55
C ARG A 32 2.58 -9.05 -15.09
N VAL A 33 2.19 -7.90 -14.58
CA VAL A 33 3.10 -7.00 -13.89
C VAL A 33 3.21 -7.48 -12.43
N GLU A 34 4.43 -7.78 -12.00
CA GLU A 34 4.76 -8.10 -10.59
C GLU A 34 5.13 -6.83 -9.80
N GLN A 35 5.86 -5.91 -10.44
CA GLN A 35 6.24 -4.65 -9.81
C GLN A 35 5.02 -3.75 -9.60
N ILE A 36 4.80 -3.27 -8.38
CA ILE A 36 3.71 -2.35 -8.08
C ILE A 36 3.98 -0.99 -8.78
N GLU A 37 3.24 -0.71 -9.86
CA GLU A 37 3.46 0.48 -10.70
C GLU A 37 3.24 1.79 -9.93
N ASN A 38 2.19 1.83 -9.09
CA ASN A 38 1.77 3.03 -8.36
C ASN A 38 2.15 3.00 -6.87
N LEU A 39 3.26 2.32 -6.52
CA LEU A 39 3.65 2.10 -5.13
C LEU A 39 3.78 3.41 -4.35
N LYS A 40 4.46 4.41 -4.93
CA LYS A 40 4.68 5.72 -4.29
C LYS A 40 3.36 6.37 -3.86
N ASP A 41 2.39 6.42 -4.76
CA ASP A 41 1.12 7.10 -4.51
C ASP A 41 0.26 6.33 -3.49
N MET A 42 0.27 5.00 -3.58
CA MET A 42 -0.39 4.12 -2.60
C MET A 42 0.21 4.31 -1.20
N THR A 43 1.54 4.34 -1.08
CA THR A 43 2.22 4.59 0.20
C THR A 43 1.95 6.01 0.72
N MET A 44 1.94 7.01 -0.15
CA MET A 44 1.63 8.40 0.23
C MET A 44 0.20 8.56 0.73
N GLU A 45 -0.76 7.85 0.15
CA GLU A 45 -2.15 7.80 0.62
C GLU A 45 -2.21 7.25 2.06
N LEU A 46 -1.54 6.12 2.30
CA LEU A 46 -1.48 5.48 3.62
C LEU A 46 -0.75 6.34 4.66
N LEU A 47 0.35 7.02 4.28
CA LEU A 47 1.07 7.94 5.18
C LEU A 47 0.21 9.15 5.57
N LYS A 48 -0.56 9.71 4.62
CA LYS A 48 -1.50 10.79 4.91
C LYS A 48 -2.61 10.32 5.86
N GLN A 49 -3.12 9.11 5.67
CA GLN A 49 -4.11 8.52 6.57
C GLN A 49 -3.53 8.27 7.96
N PHE A 50 -2.32 7.73 8.05
CA PHE A 50 -1.60 7.54 9.32
C PHE A 50 -1.46 8.87 10.07
N TYR A 51 -0.96 9.92 9.40
CA TYR A 51 -0.78 11.23 10.01
C TYR A 51 -2.10 11.83 10.54
N ARG A 52 -3.21 11.62 9.83
CA ARG A 52 -4.54 12.05 10.29
C ARG A 52 -5.02 11.32 11.54
N GLN A 53 -4.58 10.08 11.77
CA GLN A 53 -5.01 9.27 12.91
C GLN A 53 -4.10 9.43 14.14
N THR A 54 -2.79 9.60 13.91
CA THR A 54 -1.80 9.65 14.99
C THR A 54 -1.33 11.08 15.32
N HIS A 55 -1.62 12.05 14.44
CA HIS A 55 -1.07 13.42 14.47
C HIS A 55 0.48 13.48 14.49
N GLY A 56 1.14 12.37 14.15
CA GLY A 56 2.59 12.22 14.15
C GLY A 56 3.09 11.66 12.83
N LYS A 57 4.25 12.14 12.38
CA LYS A 57 4.93 11.55 11.23
C LYS A 57 5.74 10.34 11.72
N PRO A 58 5.72 9.21 11.00
CA PRO A 58 6.55 8.07 11.39
C PRO A 58 8.03 8.40 11.16
N ASP A 59 8.87 8.19 12.18
CA ASP A 59 10.33 8.36 12.06
C ASP A 59 10.96 7.31 11.15
N ARG A 60 10.32 6.13 11.05
CA ARG A 60 10.76 5.02 10.21
C ARG A 60 9.55 4.23 9.70
N HIS A 61 9.65 3.73 8.48
CA HIS A 61 8.71 2.75 7.92
C HIS A 61 9.45 1.48 7.52
N ARG A 62 8.79 0.33 7.66
CA ARG A 62 9.31 -0.99 7.24
C ARG A 62 8.34 -1.55 6.19
N VAL A 63 8.89 -2.01 5.07
CA VAL A 63 8.12 -2.57 3.96
C VAL A 63 8.32 -4.08 3.94
N TYR A 64 7.22 -4.81 3.91
CA TYR A 64 7.19 -6.25 3.66
C TYR A 64 6.47 -6.46 2.34
N ALA A 65 7.12 -7.12 1.39
CA ALA A 65 6.55 -7.45 0.08
C ALA A 65 6.42 -8.96 -0.03
N THR A 66 5.26 -9.41 -0.48
CA THR A 66 5.02 -10.81 -0.87
C THR A 66 5.02 -10.88 -2.39
N ALA A 67 5.66 -11.92 -2.94
CA ALA A 67 5.66 -12.22 -4.37
C ALA A 67 4.34 -12.85 -4.80
#